data_AF-A0A0H5PBN4-F1
#
_entry.id   AF-A0A0H5PBN4-F1
#
_cell.length_a   1.000
_cell.length_b   1.000
_cell.length_c   1.000
_cell.angle_alpha   90.00
_cell.angle_beta   90.00
_cell.angle_gamma   90.00
#
_symmetry.space_group_name_H-M   'P 1'
#
loop_
_entity.id
_entity.type
_entity.pdbx_description
1 polymer ?
#
loop_
_entity_poly.entity_id
_entity_poly.type
_entity_poly.pdbx_seq_one_letter_code
_entity_poly.pdbx_strand_id
1 'polypeptide(L)'
;MAATEGPTVRLVAHCRRCHGWLLSPESVAQGIGPTCAIRERAEQRAAEAAADTSTLTLFELPAGNSDGDGPHDLLELLGLAS
;
A
#
# COMPACT_ATOMS: atom_id res chain seq x y z
N MET A 1 -6.66 45.11 -21.37
CA MET A 1 -7.86 44.64 -20.65
C MET A 1 -7.40 44.20 -19.28
N ALA A 2 -7.69 44.99 -18.23
CA ALA A 2 -7.32 44.62 -16.86
C ALA A 2 -8.33 43.58 -16.36
N ALA A 3 -7.86 42.39 -16.02
CA ALA A 3 -8.71 41.37 -15.41
C ALA A 3 -9.16 41.90 -14.05
N THR A 4 -10.43 42.27 -13.92
CA THR A 4 -11.05 42.58 -12.64
C THR A 4 -11.13 41.29 -11.83
N GLU A 5 -10.20 41.08 -10.90
CA GLU A 5 -10.29 40.00 -9.91
C GLU A 5 -11.46 40.31 -8.96
N GLY A 6 -12.63 39.80 -9.32
CA GLY A 6 -13.77 39.74 -8.42
C GLY A 6 -13.52 38.76 -7.28
N PRO A 7 -14.31 38.82 -6.19
CA PRO A 7 -14.15 37.91 -5.06
C PRO A 7 -14.27 36.45 -5.51
N THR A 8 -13.25 35.65 -5.19
CA THR A 8 -13.20 34.21 -5.52
C THR A 8 -13.86 33.40 -4.41
N VAL A 9 -15.02 32.80 -4.71
CA VAL A 9 -15.67 31.87 -3.79
C VAL A 9 -15.04 30.49 -3.95
N ARG A 10 -14.52 29.94 -2.85
CA ARG A 10 -13.96 28.59 -2.81
C ARG A 10 -14.80 27.71 -1.89
N LEU A 11 -15.19 26.54 -2.39
CA LEU A 11 -15.84 25.52 -1.57
C LEU A 11 -14.80 24.88 -0.64
N VAL A 12 -15.18 24.68 0.61
CA VAL A 12 -14.35 24.06 1.64
C VAL A 12 -15.18 23.00 2.36
N ALA A 13 -14.57 21.85 2.63
CA ALA A 13 -15.19 20.77 3.38
C ALA A 13 -14.21 20.18 4.40
N HIS A 14 -14.72 19.36 5.33
CA HIS A 14 -13.89 18.56 6.21
C HIS A 14 -13.67 17.16 5.63
N CYS A 15 -12.45 16.63 5.77
CA CYS A 15 -12.16 15.23 5.51
C CYS A 15 -13.00 14.35 6.44
N ARG A 16 -13.76 13.42 5.87
CA ARG A 16 -14.60 12.49 6.66
C ARG A 16 -13.84 11.59 7.64
N ARG A 17 -12.52 11.50 7.53
CA ARG A 17 -11.68 10.58 8.32
C ARG A 17 -10.82 11.26 9.39
N CYS A 18 -10.19 12.38 9.07
CA CYS A 18 -9.34 13.12 10.02
C CYS A 18 -9.89 14.50 10.39
N HIS A 19 -11.03 14.92 9.82
CA HIS A 19 -11.63 16.24 10.01
C HIS A 19 -10.75 17.44 9.59
N GLY A 20 -9.63 17.19 8.91
CA GLY A 20 -8.81 18.24 8.30
C GLY A 20 -9.53 18.97 7.17
N TRP A 21 -9.17 20.23 6.94
CA TRP A 21 -9.77 21.07 5.89
C TRP A 21 -9.35 20.63 4.49
N LEU A 22 -10.32 20.63 3.56
CA LEU A 22 -10.14 20.32 2.14
C LEU A 22 -10.39 21.58 1.31
N LEU A 23 -9.40 21.98 0.51
CA LEU A 23 -9.39 23.24 -0.23
C LEU A 23 -9.36 23.05 -1.76
N SER A 24 -8.99 21.86 -2.23
CA SER A 24 -9.00 21.52 -3.65
C SER A 24 -10.40 21.03 -4.04
N PRO A 25 -10.92 21.41 -5.23
CA PRO A 25 -12.23 20.97 -5.69
C PRO A 25 -12.38 19.44 -5.71
N GLU A 26 -11.32 18.73 -6.12
CA GLU A 26 -11.31 17.26 -6.17
C GLU A 26 -11.47 16.63 -4.78
N SER A 27 -10.71 17.11 -3.78
CA SER A 27 -10.82 16.57 -2.42
C SER A 27 -12.17 16.93 -1.79
N VAL A 28 -12.69 18.12 -2.07
CA VAL A 28 -14.04 18.52 -1.63
C VAL A 28 -15.11 17.62 -2.25
N ALA A 29 -15.04 17.33 -3.55
CA ALA A 29 -15.97 16.45 -4.24
C ALA A 29 -15.92 15.00 -3.72
N GLN A 30 -14.73 14.50 -3.38
CA GLN A 30 -14.55 13.17 -2.80
C GLN A 30 -14.84 13.11 -1.28
N GLY A 31 -14.88 14.26 -0.61
CA GLY A 31 -15.06 14.35 0.85
C GLY A 31 -13.91 13.75 1.68
N ILE A 32 -12.77 13.48 1.07
CA ILE A 32 -11.61 12.85 1.71
C ILE A 32 -10.30 13.48 1.22
N GLY A 33 -9.37 13.72 2.16
CA GLY A 33 -8.05 14.28 1.84
C GLY A 33 -7.12 13.25 1.17
N PRO A 34 -6.11 13.69 0.41
CA PRO A 34 -5.26 12.82 -0.39
C PRO A 34 -4.53 11.75 0.45
N THR A 35 -3.97 12.14 1.59
CA THR A 35 -3.31 11.20 2.52
C THR A 35 -4.28 10.16 3.08
N CYS A 36 -5.50 10.58 3.43
CA CYS A 36 -6.53 9.67 3.94
C CYS A 36 -7.02 8.71 2.86
N ALA A 37 -7.19 9.18 1.62
CA ALA A 37 -7.57 8.36 0.49
C ALA A 37 -6.51 7.31 0.11
N ILE A 38 -5.21 7.67 0.20
CA ILE A 38 -4.11 6.72 0.00
C ILE A 38 -4.14 5.63 1.07
N ARG A 39 -4.32 6.02 2.35
CA ARG A 39 -4.38 5.06 3.45
C ARG A 39 -5.59 4.12 3.34
N GLU A 40 -6.77 4.65 3.03
CA GLU A 40 -7.97 3.83 2.84
C GLU A 40 -7.81 2.81 1.70
N ARG A 41 -7.19 3.22 0.57
CA ARG A 41 -6.86 2.29 -0.52
C ARG A 41 -5.83 1.23 -0.11
N ALA A 42 -4.88 1.56 0.76
CA ALA A 42 -3.94 0.59 1.30
C ALA A 42 -4.64 -0.42 2.22
N GLU A 43 -5.56 0.05 3.06
CA GLU A 43 -6.36 -0.80 3.95
C GLU A 43 -7.31 -1.71 3.18
N GLN A 44 -7.96 -1.23 2.12
CA GLN A 44 -8.79 -2.05 1.24
C GLN A 44 -7.98 -3.19 0.61
N ARG A 45 -6.81 -2.88 0.02
CA ARG A 45 -5.91 -3.91 -0.54
C ARG A 45 -5.42 -4.89 0.51
N ALA A 46 -5.16 -4.43 1.73
CA ALA A 46 -4.74 -5.32 2.82
C ALA A 46 -5.90 -6.24 3.26
N ALA A 47 -7.14 -5.74 3.31
CA ALA A 47 -8.31 -6.54 3.60
C ALA A 47 -8.61 -7.57 2.50
N GLU A 48 -8.46 -7.18 1.23
CA GLU A 48 -8.55 -8.08 0.07
C GLU A 48 -7.48 -9.17 0.15
N ALA A 49 -6.21 -8.81 0.37
CA ALA A 49 -5.12 -9.78 0.52
C ALA A 49 -5.35 -10.72 1.73
N ALA A 50 -5.89 -10.20 2.84
CA ALA A 50 -6.25 -11.02 4.00
C ALA A 50 -7.39 -12.00 3.68
N ALA A 51 -8.38 -11.60 2.88
CA ALA A 51 -9.43 -12.48 2.40
C ALA A 51 -8.88 -13.56 1.43
N ASP A 52 -7.93 -13.19 0.57
CA ASP A 52 -7.24 -14.08 -0.37
C ASP A 52 -6.15 -14.95 0.29
N THR A 53 -5.84 -14.74 1.58
CA THR A 53 -4.85 -15.53 2.34
C THR A 53 -5.26 -17.01 2.48
N SER A 54 -6.50 -17.35 2.13
CA SER A 54 -6.92 -18.75 1.96
C SER A 54 -6.17 -19.48 0.83
N THR A 55 -5.40 -18.78 -0.01
CA THR A 55 -4.70 -19.35 -1.18
C THR A 55 -3.26 -18.89 -1.35
N LEU A 56 -2.56 -18.53 -0.28
CA LEU A 56 -1.10 -18.39 -0.34
C LEU A 56 -0.47 -19.70 0.15
N THR A 57 -0.18 -20.60 -0.80
CA THR A 57 0.77 -21.69 -0.56
C THR A 57 2.13 -21.06 -0.31
N LEU A 58 2.46 -20.81 0.96
CA LEU A 58 3.83 -20.66 1.40
C LEU A 58 4.55 -21.91 0.88
N PHE A 59 5.44 -21.76 -0.10
CA PHE A 59 6.18 -22.90 -0.64
C PHE A 59 6.75 -23.70 0.54
N GLU A 60 6.29 -24.94 0.65
CA GLU A 60 6.68 -25.84 1.72
C GLU A 60 8.15 -26.21 1.46
N LEU A 61 9.06 -25.64 2.26
CA LEU A 61 10.45 -26.09 2.20
C LEU A 61 10.48 -27.54 2.68
N PRO A 62 11.06 -28.48 1.92
CA PRO A 62 11.21 -29.84 2.41
C PRO A 62 12.04 -29.79 3.69
N ALA A 63 11.46 -30.24 4.79
CA ALA A 63 12.21 -30.56 5.99
C ALA A 63 13.15 -31.70 5.61
N GLY A 64 14.37 -31.36 5.18
CA GLY A 64 15.42 -32.31 4.94
C GLY A 64 15.67 -33.06 6.23
N ASN A 65 15.30 -34.34 6.25
CA ASN A 65 15.74 -35.27 7.29
C ASN A 65 17.27 -35.24 7.26
N SER A 66 17.85 -34.63 8.28
CA SER A 66 19.29 -34.56 8.47
C SER A 66 19.80 -35.91 8.94
N ASP A 67 19.79 -36.88 8.04
CA ASP A 67 20.54 -38.13 8.19
C ASP A 67 21.67 -38.12 7.16
N GLY A 68 22.74 -37.40 7.53
CA GLY A 68 24.10 -37.60 7.06
C GLY A 68 24.38 -37.50 5.56
N ASP A 69 24.59 -36.30 5.05
CA ASP A 69 25.82 -35.93 4.32
C ASP A 69 25.92 -34.38 4.26
N GLY A 70 27.14 -33.84 4.25
CA GLY A 70 27.45 -32.45 4.65
C GLY A 70 26.89 -31.29 3.79
N PRO A 71 26.95 -30.04 4.30
CA PRO A 71 26.36 -28.84 3.69
C PRO A 71 27.22 -28.24 2.55
N HIS A 72 27.69 -29.07 1.63
CA HIS A 72 28.52 -28.60 0.51
C HIS A 72 27.71 -28.25 -0.74
N ASP A 73 26.48 -28.76 -0.87
CA ASP A 73 25.69 -28.61 -2.10
C ASP A 73 25.05 -27.22 -2.25
N LEU A 74 24.62 -26.61 -1.13
CA LEU A 74 23.95 -25.29 -1.17
C LEU A 74 24.87 -24.12 -1.49
N LEU A 75 26.15 -24.19 -1.10
CA LEU A 75 27.14 -23.14 -1.37
C LEU A 75 27.63 -23.17 -2.83
N GLU A 76 27.70 -24.34 -3.46
CA GLU A 76 28.00 -24.49 -4.90
C GLU A 76 26.82 -24.07 -5.78
N LEU A 77 25.58 -24.45 -5.42
CA LEU A 77 24.37 -24.06 -6.17
C LEU A 77 24.16 -22.53 -6.20
N LEU A 78 24.62 -21.81 -5.18
CA LEU A 78 24.56 -20.36 -5.11
C LEU A 78 25.79 -19.66 -5.72
N GLY A 79 26.79 -20.41 -6.19
CA GLY A 79 28.00 -19.85 -6.80
C GLY A 79 28.84 -18.96 -5.86
N LEU A 80 28.75 -19.20 -4.55
CA LEU A 80 29.39 -18.39 -3.51
C LEU A 80 30.67 -19.00 -2.95
N ALA A 81 31.05 -20.20 -3.39
CA ALA A 81 32.36 -20.78 -3.12
C ALA A 81 33.37 -20.25 -4.16
N SER A 82 34.42 -19.55 -3.71
CA SER A 82 35.60 -19.18 -4.51
C SER A 82 36.71 -20.20 -4.34
#